data_AF-A0A521UR43-F1
#
_entry.id   AF-A0A521UR43-F1
#
_cell.length_a   1.000
_cell.length_b   1.000
_cell.length_c   1.000
_cell.angle_alpha   90.00
_cell.angle_beta   90.00
_cell.angle_gamma   90.00
#
_symmetry.space_group_name_H-M   'P 1'
#
loop_
_entity.id
_entity.type
_entity.pdbx_description
1 polymer ?
#
loop_
_entity_poly.entity_id
_entity_poly.type
_entity_poly.pdbx_seq_one_letter_code
_entity_poly.pdbx_strand_id
1 'polypeptide(L)'
;MSEFLLELFYIIGCVTFIIGLKKLSSPDTARRGNYIAGAGMLLAMLGTILFEKNEAGQGIGNFGWIAAGLIVGSLVGYYMAVKVKMTAMPQMVSFFNGTGGACSAIIASMGLFSSSSTDVGFLLVAYLGIGVGAITFSGSMIAYGKLDGKIKDLRTNYMS
;
A
#
# COMPACT_ATOMS: atom_id res chain seq x y z
N MET A 1 6.14 -1.88 -27.87
CA MET A 1 7.44 -1.99 -27.18
C MET A 1 7.36 -1.50 -25.74
N SER A 2 6.77 -0.33 -25.45
CA SER A 2 6.59 0.13 -24.05
C SER A 2 5.72 -0.82 -23.21
N GLU A 3 4.59 -1.30 -23.73
CA GLU A 3 3.72 -2.26 -23.03
C GLU A 3 4.46 -3.52 -22.59
N PHE A 4 5.20 -4.15 -23.52
CA PHE A 4 5.99 -5.34 -23.22
C PHE A 4 7.05 -5.09 -22.13
N LEU A 5 7.70 -3.92 -22.16
CA LEU A 5 8.66 -3.54 -21.11
C LEU A 5 7.95 -3.35 -19.77
N LEU A 6 6.79 -2.70 -19.75
CA LEU A 6 6.01 -2.50 -18.54
C LEU A 6 5.56 -3.83 -17.92
N GLU A 7 5.00 -4.73 -18.73
CA GLU A 7 4.64 -6.09 -18.29
C GLU A 7 5.84 -6.85 -17.74
N LEU A 8 7.01 -6.74 -18.39
CA LEU A 8 8.25 -7.35 -17.91
C LEU A 8 8.65 -6.82 -16.53
N PHE A 9 8.54 -5.52 -16.29
CA PHE A 9 8.80 -4.92 -14.98
C PHE A 9 7.81 -5.42 -13.92
N TYR A 10 6.52 -5.58 -14.26
CA TYR A 10 5.51 -6.14 -13.34
C TYR A 10 5.76 -7.62 -13.02
N ILE A 11 6.15 -8.43 -14.00
CA ILE A 11 6.51 -9.84 -13.77
C ILE A 11 7.74 -9.94 -12.88
N ILE A 12 8.80 -9.17 -13.16
CA ILE A 12 10.01 -9.14 -12.33
C ILE A 12 9.67 -8.68 -10.91
N GLY A 13 8.84 -7.64 -10.75
CA GLY A 13 8.36 -7.15 -9.46
C GLY A 13 7.59 -8.23 -8.69
N CYS A 14 6.66 -8.92 -9.33
CA CYS A 14 5.88 -10.00 -8.74
C CYS A 14 6.77 -11.17 -8.28
N VAL A 15 7.69 -11.64 -9.14
CA VAL A 15 8.60 -12.74 -8.82
C VAL A 15 9.53 -12.38 -7.66
N THR A 16 10.11 -11.19 -7.67
CA THR A 16 10.99 -10.73 -6.58
C THR A 16 10.22 -10.57 -5.27
N PHE A 17 8.98 -10.10 -5.31
CA PHE A 17 8.12 -10.00 -4.12
C PHE A 17 7.81 -11.38 -3.53
N ILE A 18 7.44 -12.37 -4.36
CA ILE A 18 7.20 -13.76 -3.92
C ILE A 18 8.47 -14.37 -3.28
N ILE A 19 9.63 -14.20 -3.93
CA ILE A 19 10.91 -14.68 -3.38
C ILE A 19 11.24 -13.97 -2.06
N GLY A 20 10.98 -12.67 -1.98
CA GLY A 20 11.15 -11.87 -0.77
C GLY A 20 10.31 -12.40 0.39
N LEU A 21 9.00 -12.59 0.17
CA LEU A 21 8.07 -13.16 1.16
C LEU A 21 8.51 -14.56 1.61
N LYS A 22 8.90 -15.43 0.67
CA LYS A 22 9.40 -16.78 1.01
C LYS A 22 10.63 -16.73 1.92
N LYS A 23 11.53 -15.78 1.70
CA LYS A 23 12.74 -15.59 2.53
C LYS A 23 12.46 -14.95 3.89
N LEU A 24 11.36 -14.20 4.04
CA LEU A 24 10.94 -13.63 5.32
C LEU A 24 10.47 -14.71 6.31
N SER A 25 10.04 -15.87 5.83
CA SER A 25 9.60 -17.01 6.66
C SER A 25 10.73 -17.73 7.40
N SER A 26 12.00 -17.38 7.17
CA SER A 26 13.14 -17.98 7.87
C SER A 26 14.06 -16.90 8.44
N PRO A 27 14.42 -16.96 9.75
CA PRO A 27 15.20 -15.91 10.41
C PRO A 27 16.53 -15.60 9.71
N ASP A 28 17.23 -16.63 9.25
CA ASP A 28 18.55 -16.49 8.60
C ASP A 28 18.49 -15.70 7.29
N THR A 29 17.38 -15.83 6.55
CA THR A 29 17.20 -15.16 5.25
C THR A 29 16.35 -13.90 5.31
N ALA A 30 15.74 -13.58 6.46
CA ALA A 30 14.75 -12.53 6.60
C ALA A 30 15.26 -11.15 6.12
N ARG A 31 16.49 -10.76 6.51
CA ARG A 31 17.08 -9.49 6.08
C ARG A 31 17.23 -9.39 4.56
N ARG A 32 17.74 -10.46 3.93
CA ARG A 32 17.86 -10.52 2.46
C ARG A 32 16.50 -10.54 1.78
N GLY A 33 15.53 -11.25 2.35
CA GLY A 33 14.15 -11.27 1.88
C GLY A 33 13.54 -9.87 1.80
N ASN A 34 13.70 -9.07 2.87
CA ASN A 34 13.22 -7.70 2.91
C ASN A 34 13.84 -6.81 1.82
N TYR A 35 15.17 -6.90 1.62
CA TYR A 35 15.84 -6.13 0.56
C TYR A 35 15.37 -6.53 -0.84
N ILE A 36 15.18 -7.82 -1.10
CA ILE A 36 14.68 -8.31 -2.40
C ILE A 36 13.26 -7.80 -2.66
N ALA A 37 12.37 -7.88 -1.67
CA ALA A 37 11.00 -7.37 -1.80
C ALA A 37 10.97 -5.85 -2.03
N GLY A 38 11.78 -5.10 -1.28
CA GLY A 38 11.91 -3.64 -1.44
C GLY A 38 12.43 -3.24 -2.82
N ALA A 39 13.45 -3.94 -3.32
CA ALA A 39 13.97 -3.71 -4.67
C ALA A 39 12.94 -4.03 -5.75
N GLY A 40 12.18 -5.12 -5.59
CA GLY A 40 11.08 -5.48 -6.48
C GLY A 40 9.99 -4.40 -6.56
N MET A 41 9.60 -3.86 -5.41
CA MET A 41 8.62 -2.77 -5.32
C MET A 41 9.12 -1.49 -6.01
N LEU A 42 10.37 -1.10 -5.75
CA LEU A 42 10.99 0.06 -6.42
C LEU A 42 11.06 -0.13 -7.95
N LEU A 43 11.44 -1.32 -8.40
CA LEU A 43 11.50 -1.65 -9.82
C LEU A 43 10.12 -1.53 -10.47
N ALA A 44 9.08 -2.13 -9.89
CA ALA A 44 7.72 -2.05 -10.43
C ALA A 44 7.22 -0.59 -10.51
N MET A 45 7.45 0.21 -9.46
CA MET A 45 7.08 1.63 -9.46
C MET A 45 7.80 2.43 -10.55
N LEU A 46 9.10 2.19 -10.77
CA LEU A 46 9.84 2.83 -11.85
C LEU A 46 9.32 2.40 -13.22
N GLY A 47 8.92 1.13 -13.36
CA GLY A 47 8.27 0.61 -14.55
C GLY A 47 7.00 1.39 -14.90
N THR A 48 6.11 1.58 -13.91
CA THR A 48 4.90 2.39 -14.07
C THR A 48 5.23 3.82 -14.45
N ILE A 49 6.14 4.50 -13.73
CA ILE A 49 6.46 5.91 -13.99
C ILE A 49 7.03 6.13 -15.40
N LEU A 50 7.84 5.21 -15.91
CA LEU A 50 8.57 5.38 -17.17
C LEU A 50 7.82 4.87 -18.40
N PHE A 51 7.03 3.81 -18.26
CA PHE A 51 6.49 3.08 -19.41
C PHE A 51 4.96 3.08 -19.50
N GLU A 52 4.23 3.46 -18.44
CA GLU A 52 2.77 3.52 -18.44
C GLU A 52 2.28 4.63 -19.39
N LYS A 53 1.31 4.29 -20.22
CA LYS A 53 0.69 5.19 -21.17
C LYS A 53 -0.82 5.07 -21.08
N ASN A 54 -1.50 6.21 -21.13
CA ASN A 54 -2.96 6.25 -21.20
C ASN A 54 -3.45 5.73 -22.57
N GLU A 55 -4.76 5.48 -22.67
CA GLU A 55 -5.48 5.07 -23.90
C GLU A 55 -5.12 5.92 -25.15
N ALA A 56 -4.74 7.18 -24.97
CA ALA A 56 -4.31 8.11 -26.03
C ALA A 56 -2.81 8.01 -26.41
N GLY A 57 -2.07 7.05 -25.85
CA GLY A 57 -0.63 6.85 -26.08
C GLY A 57 0.30 7.87 -25.41
N GLN A 58 -0.27 8.79 -24.62
CA GLN A 58 0.47 9.78 -23.83
C GLN A 58 0.94 9.14 -22.53
N GLY A 59 2.21 9.36 -22.16
CA GLY A 59 2.75 8.94 -20.87
C GLY A 59 2.05 9.64 -19.71
N ILE A 60 2.34 9.17 -18.49
CA ILE A 60 1.80 9.77 -17.26
C ILE A 60 2.06 11.29 -17.24
N GLY A 61 1.00 12.08 -17.03
CA GLY A 61 1.11 13.52 -16.82
C GLY A 61 1.47 13.88 -15.37
N ASN A 62 1.68 15.16 -15.08
CA ASN A 62 1.81 15.67 -13.70
C ASN A 62 2.89 15.00 -12.84
N PHE A 63 4.06 14.68 -13.43
CA PHE A 63 5.22 14.14 -12.71
C PHE A 63 5.59 14.94 -11.45
N GLY A 64 5.39 16.26 -11.45
CA GLY A 64 5.63 17.11 -10.28
C GLY A 64 4.79 16.70 -9.06
N TRP A 65 3.49 16.43 -9.25
CA TRP A 65 2.60 15.98 -8.17
C TRP A 65 2.92 14.57 -7.71
N ILE A 66 3.26 13.67 -8.64
CA ILE A 66 3.65 12.29 -8.32
C ILE A 66 4.95 12.29 -7.51
N ALA A 67 5.98 13.00 -7.97
CA ALA A 67 7.25 13.12 -7.28
C ALA A 67 7.08 13.77 -5.89
N ALA A 68 6.27 14.84 -5.79
CA ALA A 68 5.97 15.48 -4.52
C ALA A 68 5.28 14.51 -3.55
N GLY A 69 4.27 13.77 -4.00
CA GLY A 69 3.56 12.78 -3.19
C GLY A 69 4.49 11.65 -2.71
N LEU A 70 5.32 11.11 -3.60
CA LEU A 70 6.31 10.07 -3.28
C LEU A 70 7.33 10.56 -2.26
N ILE A 71 7.88 11.76 -2.44
CA ILE A 71 8.88 12.34 -1.53
C ILE A 71 8.24 12.59 -0.16
N VAL A 72 7.11 13.30 -0.10
CA VAL A 72 6.45 13.63 1.17
C VAL A 72 6.02 12.35 1.90
N GLY A 73 5.38 11.41 1.20
CA GLY A 73 4.95 10.15 1.79
C GLY A 73 6.11 9.30 2.30
N SER A 74 7.18 9.17 1.50
CA SER A 74 8.36 8.40 1.90
C SER A 74 9.09 9.03 3.09
N LEU A 75 9.23 10.36 3.12
CA LEU A 75 9.89 11.06 4.23
C LEU A 75 9.09 10.95 5.54
N VAL A 76 7.78 11.19 5.49
CA VAL A 76 6.91 11.06 6.67
C VAL A 76 6.89 9.62 7.15
N GLY A 77 6.71 8.66 6.24
CA GLY A 77 6.72 7.24 6.57
C GLY A 77 8.04 6.78 7.18
N TYR A 78 9.17 7.17 6.58
CA TYR A 78 10.51 6.87 7.09
C TYR A 78 10.74 7.46 8.47
N TYR A 79 10.38 8.74 8.66
CA TYR A 79 10.54 9.42 9.94
C TYR A 79 9.72 8.72 11.05
N MET A 80 8.45 8.40 10.77
CA MET A 80 7.60 7.69 11.73
C MET A 80 8.14 6.28 12.04
N ALA A 81 8.65 5.56 11.03
CA ALA A 81 9.17 4.20 11.20
C ALA A 81 10.44 4.14 12.05
N VAL A 82 11.34 5.13 11.93
CA VAL A 82 12.62 5.14 12.67
C VAL A 82 12.45 5.70 14.09
N LYS A 83 11.48 6.59 14.32
CA LYS A 83 11.26 7.22 15.63
C LYS A 83 10.41 6.41 16.60
N VAL A 84 9.66 5.41 16.14
CA VAL A 84 8.83 4.59 17.03
C VAL A 84 9.69 3.73 17.96
N LYS A 85 9.28 3.61 19.23
CA LYS A 85 9.87 2.65 20.18
C LYS A 85 9.56 1.22 19.73
N MET A 86 10.50 0.29 19.92
CA MET A 86 10.31 -1.13 19.59
C MET A 86 9.11 -1.77 20.30
N THR A 87 8.75 -1.28 21.50
CA THR A 87 7.57 -1.73 22.26
C THR A 87 6.24 -1.27 21.63
N ALA A 88 6.27 -0.20 20.84
CA ALA A 88 5.13 0.35 20.13
C ALA A 88 5.13 -0.04 18.63
N MET A 89 5.89 -1.07 18.25
CA MET A 89 5.83 -1.62 16.88
C MET A 89 4.43 -2.12 16.49
N PRO A 90 3.66 -2.81 17.35
CA PRO A 90 2.33 -3.31 16.97
C PRO A 90 1.37 -2.21 16.48
N GLN A 91 1.32 -1.06 17.16
CA GLN A 91 0.46 0.05 16.76
C GLN A 91 0.91 0.70 15.47
N MET A 92 2.22 0.85 15.25
CA MET A 92 2.74 1.40 13.99
C MET A 92 2.46 0.50 12.79
N VAL A 93 2.56 -0.82 12.95
CA VAL A 93 2.20 -1.78 11.90
C VAL A 93 0.71 -1.66 11.56
N SER A 94 -0.14 -1.52 12.58
CA SER A 94 -1.57 -1.30 12.37
C SER A 94 -1.83 0.01 11.62
N PHE A 95 -1.19 1.11 12.02
CA PHE A 95 -1.32 2.39 11.33
C PHE A 95 -0.93 2.30 9.85
N PHE A 96 0.22 1.70 9.52
CA PHE A 96 0.65 1.53 8.14
C PHE A 96 -0.30 0.64 7.32
N ASN A 97 -0.84 -0.43 7.91
CA ASN A 97 -1.86 -1.25 7.25
C ASN A 97 -3.13 -0.43 6.95
N GLY A 98 -3.56 0.40 7.90
CA GLY A 98 -4.67 1.33 7.72
C GLY A 98 -4.45 2.30 6.58
N THR A 99 -3.28 2.93 6.48
CA THR A 99 -2.95 3.85 5.38
C THR A 99 -2.99 3.16 4.02
N GLY A 100 -2.56 1.89 3.92
CA GLY A 100 -2.71 1.09 2.70
C GLY A 100 -4.18 0.84 2.32
N GLY A 101 -5.03 0.56 3.31
CA GLY A 101 -6.48 0.46 3.12
C GLY A 101 -7.11 1.76 2.61
N ALA A 102 -6.70 2.90 3.19
CA ALA A 102 -7.15 4.21 2.73
C ALA A 102 -6.72 4.49 1.28
N CYS A 103 -5.48 4.18 0.90
CA CYS A 103 -5.01 4.29 -0.48
C CYS A 103 -5.87 3.45 -1.45
N SER A 104 -6.16 2.19 -1.09
CA SER A 104 -7.04 1.31 -1.89
C SER A 104 -8.42 1.93 -2.10
N ALA A 105 -9.04 2.45 -1.03
CA ALA A 105 -10.36 3.07 -1.11
C ALA A 105 -10.38 4.35 -1.95
N ILE A 106 -9.35 5.20 -1.82
CA ILE A 106 -9.22 6.44 -2.59
C ILE A 106 -9.03 6.12 -4.08
N ILE A 107 -8.14 5.19 -4.42
CA ILE A 107 -7.89 4.81 -5.83
C ILE A 107 -9.15 4.21 -6.46
N ALA A 108 -9.85 3.32 -5.76
CA ALA A 108 -11.10 2.75 -6.25
C ALA A 108 -12.21 3.81 -6.43
N SER A 109 -12.30 4.78 -5.50
CA SER A 109 -13.24 5.91 -5.62
C SER A 109 -12.89 6.81 -6.81
N MET A 110 -11.61 7.12 -7.00
CA MET A 110 -11.14 7.88 -8.16
C MET A 110 -11.45 7.17 -9.48
N GLY A 111 -11.36 5.84 -9.51
CA GLY A 111 -11.78 5.03 -10.65
C GLY A 111 -13.24 5.24 -11.01
N LEU A 112 -14.15 5.26 -10.03
CA LEU A 112 -15.58 5.53 -10.25
C LEU A 112 -15.86 6.96 -10.73
N PHE A 113 -15.09 7.94 -10.25
CA PHE A 113 -15.28 9.33 -10.68
C PHE A 113 -14.70 9.62 -12.07
N SER A 114 -13.62 8.92 -12.44
CA SER A 114 -12.89 9.18 -13.69
C SER A 114 -13.42 8.34 -14.85
N SER A 115 -13.96 7.16 -14.58
CA SER A 115 -14.49 6.25 -15.59
C SER A 115 -16.00 6.28 -15.61
N SER A 116 -16.61 6.69 -16.73
CA SER A 116 -18.06 6.58 -16.97
C SER A 116 -18.50 5.18 -17.41
N SER A 117 -17.73 4.14 -17.07
CA SER A 117 -17.99 2.76 -17.48
C SER A 117 -19.18 2.20 -16.71
N THR A 118 -20.18 1.69 -17.43
CA THR A 118 -21.33 0.96 -16.87
C THR A 118 -21.06 -0.54 -16.75
N ASP A 119 -19.82 -0.98 -16.99
CA ASP A 119 -19.44 -2.37 -16.88
C ASP A 119 -19.62 -2.86 -15.44
N VAL A 120 -20.41 -3.93 -15.28
CA VAL A 120 -20.76 -4.47 -13.96
C VAL A 120 -19.52 -5.01 -13.26
N GLY A 121 -18.57 -5.59 -14.01
CA GLY A 121 -17.32 -6.12 -13.47
C GLY A 121 -16.47 -5.01 -12.84
N PHE A 122 -16.26 -3.91 -13.56
CA PHE A 122 -15.55 -2.74 -13.06
C PHE A 122 -16.23 -2.16 -11.82
N LEU A 123 -17.55 -1.92 -11.88
CA LEU A 123 -18.30 -1.35 -10.76
C LEU A 123 -18.19 -2.23 -9.52
N LEU A 124 -18.34 -3.55 -9.67
CA LEU A 124 -18.24 -4.50 -8.56
C LEU A 124 -16.85 -4.46 -7.92
N VAL A 125 -15.78 -4.50 -8.71
CA VAL A 125 -14.40 -4.45 -8.20
C VAL A 125 -14.14 -3.11 -7.51
N ALA A 126 -14.62 -1.99 -8.07
CA ALA A 126 -14.44 -0.67 -7.47
C ALA A 126 -15.17 -0.56 -6.12
N TYR A 127 -16.45 -0.97 -6.04
CA TYR A 127 -17.19 -0.95 -4.76
C TYR A 127 -16.58 -1.88 -3.72
N LEU A 128 -16.11 -3.08 -4.11
CA LEU A 128 -15.38 -3.96 -3.20
C LEU A 128 -14.06 -3.35 -2.75
N GLY A 129 -13.32 -2.68 -3.63
CA GLY A 129 -12.07 -1.99 -3.31
C GLY A 129 -12.27 -0.88 -2.28
N ILE A 130 -13.35 -0.10 -2.43
CA ILE A 130 -13.78 0.92 -1.44
C ILE A 130 -14.15 0.25 -0.13
N GLY A 131 -15.00 -0.78 -0.16
CA GLY A 131 -15.49 -1.47 1.04
C GLY A 131 -14.35 -2.10 1.84
N VAL A 132 -13.51 -2.91 1.19
CA VAL A 132 -12.34 -3.55 1.82
C VAL A 132 -11.36 -2.49 2.34
N GLY A 133 -11.05 -1.46 1.54
CA GLY A 133 -10.15 -0.39 1.95
C GLY A 133 -10.65 0.39 3.17
N ALA A 134 -11.94 0.73 3.20
CA ALA A 134 -12.57 1.43 4.32
C ALA A 134 -12.63 0.58 5.59
N ILE A 135 -12.94 -0.71 5.47
CA ILE A 135 -12.95 -1.66 6.60
C ILE A 135 -11.53 -1.80 7.16
N THR A 136 -10.51 -1.98 6.31
CA THR A 136 -9.11 -2.08 6.72
C THR A 136 -8.64 -0.80 7.40
N PHE A 137 -8.98 0.37 6.86
CA PHE A 137 -8.63 1.66 7.47
C PHE A 137 -9.28 1.83 8.84
N SER A 138 -10.60 1.65 8.94
CA SER A 138 -11.35 1.80 10.19
C SER A 138 -10.87 0.82 11.26
N GLY A 139 -10.74 -0.46 10.92
CA GLY A 139 -10.25 -1.50 11.83
C GLY A 139 -8.83 -1.19 12.34
N SER A 140 -7.96 -0.71 11.46
CA SER A 140 -6.60 -0.31 11.82
C SER A 140 -6.56 0.90 12.75
N MET A 141 -7.41 1.90 12.55
CA MET A 141 -7.45 3.07 13.45
C MET A 141 -7.95 2.70 14.85
N ILE A 142 -8.95 1.81 14.94
CA ILE A 142 -9.44 1.30 16.23
C ILE A 142 -8.35 0.47 16.93
N ALA A 143 -7.68 -0.43 16.20
CA ALA A 143 -6.60 -1.25 16.75
C ALA A 143 -5.41 -0.40 17.23
N TYR A 144 -5.00 0.60 16.44
CA TYR A 144 -4.01 1.61 16.83
C TYR A 144 -4.42 2.31 18.14
N GLY A 145 -5.64 2.83 18.22
CA GLY A 145 -6.12 3.55 19.39
C GLY A 145 -6.20 2.68 20.66
N LYS A 146 -6.48 1.39 20.52
CA LYS A 146 -6.45 0.43 21.64
C LYS A 146 -5.04 0.17 22.13
N LEU A 147 -4.10 -0.09 21.21
CA LEU A 147 -2.70 -0.38 21.55
C LEU A 147 -1.99 0.84 22.15
N ASP A 148 -2.37 2.06 21.73
CA ASP A 148 -1.85 3.32 22.27
C ASP A 148 -2.54 3.74 23.59
N GLY A 149 -3.49 2.94 24.10
CA GLY A 149 -4.20 3.19 25.35
C GLY A 149 -5.25 4.33 25.30
N LYS A 150 -5.51 4.89 24.11
CA LYS A 150 -6.50 5.97 23.89
C LYS A 150 -7.94 5.45 23.86
N ILE A 151 -8.13 4.20 23.46
CA ILE A 151 -9.43 3.52 23.40
C ILE A 151 -9.43 2.42 24.45
N LYS A 152 -10.37 2.50 25.42
CA LYS A 152 -10.50 1.49 26.48
C LYS A 152 -11.11 0.20 25.94
N ASP A 153 -10.67 -0.93 26.46
CA ASP A 153 -11.28 -2.21 26.14
C ASP A 153 -12.60 -2.37 26.90
N LEU A 154 -13.65 -2.76 26.18
CA LEU A 154 -14.98 -2.99 26.75
C LEU A 154 -14.97 -4.11 27.81
N ARG A 155 -14.01 -5.04 27.73
CA ARG A 155 -13.85 -6.14 28.70
C ARG A 155 -13.22 -5.70 30.02
N THR A 156 -12.50 -4.57 30.07
CA THR A 156 -11.88 -4.09 31.31
C THR A 156 -12.92 -3.68 32.36
N ASN A 157 -14.11 -3.23 31.92
CA ASN A 157 -15.21 -2.88 32.83
C ASN A 157 -15.89 -4.08 33.53
N TYR A 158 -15.64 -5.32 33.08
CA TYR A 158 -16.23 -6.52 33.70
C TYR A 158 -15.27 -7.24 34.65
N MET A 159 -14.02 -6.76 34.80
CA MET A 159 -12.99 -7.37 35.67
C MET A 159 -12.50 -6.41 36.78
N SER A 160 -13.29 -5.37 37.10
CA SER A 160 -13.06 -4.47 38.23
C SER A 160 -14.14 -4.61 39.30
#